data_AF-A0A955C638-F1
#
_entry.id   AF-A0A955C638-F1
#
_cell.length_a   1.000
_cell.length_b   1.000
_cell.length_c   1.000
_cell.angle_alpha   90.00
_cell.angle_beta   90.00
_cell.angle_gamma   90.00
#
_symmetry.space_group_name_H-M   'P 1'
#
loop_
_entity.id
_entity.type
_entity.pdbx_description
1 polymer ?
#
loop_
_entity_poly.entity_id
_entity_poly.type
_entity_poly.pdbx_seq_one_letter_code
_entity_poly.pdbx_strand_id
1 'polypeptide(L)'
;MPKRTDFKKYNKKLCVDDGEGGRKLRVYQRIGRGVESDRLLVKCGDCHEKIHICYDDTYGMQIEGVFASFAEWRRVLLPLLYPKGDGPELE
;
A
#
# COMPACT_ATOMS: atom_id res chain seq x y z
N MET A 1 -23.69 -4.81 -9.38
CA MET A 1 -22.75 -3.79 -8.90
C MET A 1 -22.93 -3.65 -7.39
N PRO A 2 -21.91 -3.91 -6.57
CA PRO A 2 -22.07 -3.79 -5.12
C PRO A 2 -22.34 -2.32 -4.78
N LYS A 3 -23.46 -2.08 -4.08
CA LYS A 3 -23.80 -0.77 -3.55
C LYS A 3 -22.77 -0.45 -2.46
N ARG A 4 -21.93 0.58 -2.67
CA ARG A 4 -20.98 1.11 -1.66
C ARG A 4 -21.75 1.74 -0.50
N THR A 5 -22.40 0.92 0.32
CA THR A 5 -22.89 1.32 1.64
C THR A 5 -21.75 1.11 2.63
N ASP A 6 -20.82 2.08 2.63
CA ASP A 6 -19.87 2.38 3.71
C ASP A 6 -19.02 3.56 3.21
N PHE A 7 -19.64 4.73 3.09
CA PHE A 7 -18.86 5.95 2.88
C PHE A 7 -18.10 6.23 4.17
N LYS A 8 -16.93 5.60 4.31
CA LYS A 8 -15.95 5.90 5.36
C LYS A 8 -15.77 7.41 5.41
N LYS A 9 -15.80 7.96 6.63
CA LYS A 9 -15.95 9.39 6.88
C LYS A 9 -14.81 10.17 6.22
N TYR A 10 -15.09 10.73 5.04
CA TYR A 10 -14.18 11.53 4.24
C TYR A 10 -13.69 12.73 5.06
N ASN A 11 -12.38 12.91 5.13
CA ASN A 11 -11.72 13.94 5.91
C ASN A 11 -11.08 14.98 4.97
N LYS A 12 -11.81 16.06 4.72
CA LYS A 12 -11.39 17.20 3.89
C LYS A 12 -10.04 17.79 4.31
N LYS A 13 -9.66 17.71 5.59
CA LYS A 13 -8.39 18.26 6.09
C LYS A 13 -7.18 17.43 5.72
N LEU A 14 -7.37 16.13 5.46
CA LEU A 14 -6.29 15.20 5.10
C LEU A 14 -6.14 15.06 3.58
N CYS A 15 -7.22 15.35 2.85
CA CYS A 15 -7.35 15.14 1.43
C CYS A 15 -6.40 16.05 0.62
N VAL A 16 -5.39 15.43 -0.01
CA VAL A 16 -4.51 16.09 -0.97
C VAL A 16 -4.68 15.41 -2.33
N ASP A 17 -4.92 16.22 -3.36
CA ASP A 17 -5.02 15.77 -4.75
C ASP A 17 -3.64 15.34 -5.28
N ASP A 18 -3.57 14.26 -6.05
CA ASP A 18 -2.32 13.80 -6.66
C ASP A 18 -2.01 14.45 -8.00
N GLY A 19 -2.95 15.19 -8.60
CA GLY A 19 -2.83 15.78 -9.93
C GLY A 19 -3.26 14.85 -11.06
N GLU A 20 -3.63 13.60 -10.75
CA GLU A 20 -4.03 12.56 -11.72
C GLU A 20 -5.50 12.13 -11.52
N GLY A 21 -6.27 12.91 -10.74
CA GLY A 21 -7.67 12.62 -10.43
C GLY A 21 -7.86 11.68 -9.23
N GLY A 22 -6.77 11.33 -8.53
CA GLY A 22 -6.77 10.54 -7.32
C GLY A 22 -6.42 11.35 -6.06
N ARG A 23 -6.01 10.63 -5.01
CA ARG A 23 -5.65 11.20 -3.70
C ARG A 23 -4.26 10.72 -3.31
N LYS A 24 -3.40 11.66 -2.90
CA LYS A 24 -2.04 11.32 -2.44
C LYS A 24 -2.11 10.39 -1.24
N LEU A 25 -1.45 9.24 -1.35
CA LEU A 25 -1.19 8.36 -0.22
C LEU A 25 -0.35 9.11 0.83
N ARG A 26 -0.67 8.90 2.10
CA ARG A 26 0.14 9.43 3.21
C ARG A 26 1.05 8.33 3.71
N VAL A 27 2.31 8.40 3.31
CA VAL A 27 3.32 7.37 3.59
C VAL A 27 4.20 7.82 4.75
N TYR A 28 4.32 6.95 5.76
CA TYR A 28 5.18 7.19 6.92
C TYR A 28 6.18 6.05 7.04
N GLN A 29 7.45 6.35 6.81
CA GLN A 29 8.55 5.45 7.17
C GLN A 29 8.79 5.53 8.67
N ARG A 30 8.86 4.37 9.31
CA ARG A 30 9.09 4.26 10.75
C ARG A 30 10.42 3.55 10.97
N ILE A 31 11.24 4.11 11.85
CA ILE A 31 12.46 3.46 12.30
C ILE A 31 12.05 2.39 13.30
N GLY A 32 12.12 1.15 12.85
CA GLY A 32 11.88 -0.01 13.69
C GLY A 32 12.97 -0.24 14.72
N ARG A 33 12.58 -0.60 15.95
CA ARG A 33 13.50 -1.19 16.94
C ARG A 33 13.13 -2.67 17.10
N GLY A 34 13.85 -3.58 16.43
CA GLY A 34 13.63 -5.04 16.51
C GLY A 34 13.28 -5.72 15.18
N VAL A 35 13.14 -7.05 15.23
CA VAL A 35 12.99 -7.98 14.08
C VAL A 35 11.64 -7.81 13.36
N GLU A 36 10.58 -7.41 14.08
CA GLU A 36 9.21 -7.26 13.56
C GLU A 36 8.73 -5.82 13.73
N SER A 37 9.30 -4.89 12.98
CA SER A 37 8.89 -3.49 13.05
C SER A 37 8.11 -3.09 11.81
N ASP A 38 6.94 -2.48 11.99
CA ASP A 38 6.22 -1.76 10.94
C ASP A 38 7.16 -0.73 10.33
N ARG A 39 7.74 -1.03 9.18
CA ARG A 39 8.72 -0.12 8.57
C ARG A 39 8.06 0.91 7.67
N LEU A 40 6.89 0.58 7.15
CA LEU A 40 6.09 1.48 6.32
C LEU A 40 4.61 1.44 6.73
N LEU A 41 4.07 2.61 7.08
CA LEU A 41 2.64 2.81 7.28
C LEU A 41 2.08 3.62 6.13
N VAL A 42 1.22 3.02 5.32
CA VAL A 42 0.53 3.70 4.23
C VAL A 42 -0.88 4.03 4.69
N LYS A 43 -1.27 5.31 4.68
CA LYS A 43 -2.63 5.74 4.99
C LYS A 43 -3.33 6.27 3.76
N CYS A 44 -4.64 6.11 3.73
CA CYS A 44 -5.45 6.74 2.70
C CYS A 44 -5.30 8.27 2.76
N GLY A 45 -5.32 8.92 1.60
CA GLY A 45 -5.25 10.37 1.49
C GLY A 45 -6.49 11.07 2.06
N ASP A 46 -7.64 10.42 2.09
CA ASP A 46 -8.92 11.06 2.36
C ASP A 46 -9.68 10.50 3.57
N CYS A 47 -9.19 9.43 4.19
CA CYS A 47 -9.85 8.78 5.32
C CYS A 47 -8.83 8.27 6.35
N HIS A 48 -9.32 7.60 7.40
CA HIS A 48 -8.49 7.10 8.49
C HIS A 48 -7.95 5.69 8.27
N GLU A 49 -8.25 5.07 7.13
CA GLU A 49 -7.70 3.78 6.77
C GLU A 49 -6.20 3.82 6.59
N LYS A 50 -5.59 2.68 6.88
CA LYS A 50 -4.16 2.49 6.86
C LYS A 50 -3.86 1.02 6.65
N ILE A 51 -2.74 0.75 6.01
CA ILE A 51 -2.14 -0.57 5.94
C ILE A 51 -0.75 -0.56 6.54
N HIS A 52 -0.45 -1.62 7.26
CA HIS A 52 0.85 -1.84 7.88
C HIS A 52 1.68 -2.76 6.99
N ILE A 53 2.87 -2.29 6.59
CA ILE A 53 3.82 -3.05 5.79
C ILE A 53 5.08 -3.25 6.63
N CYS A 54 5.31 -4.50 7.00
CA CYS A 54 6.54 -4.94 7.66
C CYS A 54 7.44 -5.60 6.61
N TYR A 55 8.75 -5.40 6.70
CA TYR A 55 9.70 -6.20 5.94
C TYR A 55 10.77 -6.74 6.90
N ASP A 56 11.04 -8.03 6.77
CA ASP A 56 12.27 -8.63 7.24
C ASP A 56 13.36 -8.23 6.23
N ASP A 57 14.49 -7.71 6.72
CA ASP A 57 15.62 -7.32 5.88
C ASP A 57 16.20 -8.49 5.08
N THR A 58 15.81 -9.72 5.44
CA THR A 58 16.43 -10.93 4.94
C THR A 58 15.57 -11.67 3.93
N TYR A 59 14.28 -11.92 4.22
CA TYR A 59 13.52 -12.92 3.45
C TYR A 59 12.17 -12.47 2.89
N GLY A 60 11.54 -11.43 3.40
CA GLY A 60 10.17 -11.16 2.98
C GLY A 60 9.51 -9.93 3.55
N MET A 61 8.24 -9.79 3.17
CA MET A 61 7.38 -8.68 3.52
C MET A 61 6.06 -9.22 4.04
N GLN A 62 5.48 -8.51 4.99
CA GLN A 62 4.13 -8.73 5.48
C GLN A 62 3.25 -7.54 5.13
N ILE A 63 2.09 -7.79 4.52
CA ILE A 63 1.06 -6.78 4.27
C ILE A 63 -0.23 -7.27 4.91
N GLU A 64 -0.83 -6.47 5.80
CA GLU A 64 -2.10 -6.79 6.47
C GLU A 64 -2.15 -8.20 7.08
N GLY A 65 -1.05 -8.62 7.71
CA GLY A 65 -0.96 -9.93 8.37
C GLY A 65 -0.48 -11.08 7.47
N VAL A 66 -0.44 -10.91 6.15
CA VAL A 66 0.01 -11.95 5.21
C VAL A 66 1.51 -11.81 4.98
N PHE A 67 2.31 -12.82 5.35
CA PHE A 67 3.77 -12.84 5.11
C PHE A 67 4.10 -13.65 3.86
N ALA A 68 4.97 -13.11 3.00
CA ALA A 68 5.51 -13.82 1.84
C ALA A 68 6.89 -13.27 1.46
N SER A 69 7.63 -14.03 0.65
CA SER A 69 8.92 -13.58 0.13
C SER A 69 8.76 -12.37 -0.80
N PHE A 70 9.82 -11.59 -0.97
CA PHE A 70 9.80 -10.48 -1.93
C PHE A 70 9.53 -10.95 -3.37
N ALA A 71 9.95 -12.17 -3.73
CA ALA A 71 9.69 -12.74 -5.05
C ALA A 71 8.19 -12.98 -5.26
N GLU A 72 7.51 -13.55 -4.27
CA GLU A 72 6.06 -13.78 -4.32
C GLU A 72 5.29 -12.45 -4.37
N TRP A 73 5.67 -11.47 -3.53
CA TRP A 73 5.03 -10.16 -3.59
C TRP A 73 5.21 -9.44 -4.92
N ARG A 74 6.38 -9.52 -5.54
CA ARG A 74 6.59 -8.95 -6.88
C ARG A 74 5.69 -9.60 -7.92
N ARG A 75 5.57 -10.93 -7.91
CA ARG A 75 4.69 -11.67 -8.83
C ARG A 75 3.23 -11.26 -8.69
N VAL A 76 2.78 -10.96 -7.47
CA VAL A 76 1.39 -10.56 -7.19
C VAL A 76 1.14 -9.07 -7.47
N LEU A 77 2.03 -8.18 -7.01
CA LEU A 77 1.78 -6.73 -7.01
C LEU A 77 2.19 -6.05 -8.32
N LEU A 78 3.30 -6.45 -8.95
CA LEU A 78 3.77 -5.76 -10.17
C LEU A 78 2.75 -5.79 -11.31
N PRO A 79 2.07 -6.92 -11.61
CA PRO A 79 1.07 -6.93 -12.67
C PRO A 79 -0.09 -5.97 -12.43
N LEU A 80 -0.38 -5.62 -11.16
CA LEU A 80 -1.44 -4.69 -10.79
C LEU A 80 -1.03 -3.22 -11.01
N LEU A 81 0.27 -2.93 -11.04
CA LEU A 81 0.80 -1.59 -11.28
C LEU A 81 0.89 -1.25 -12.78
N TYR A 82 0.82 -2.26 -13.65
CA TYR A 82 0.88 -2.10 -15.11
C TYR A 82 -0.29 -2.80 -15.81
N PRO A 83 -1.53 -2.34 -15.60
CA PRO A 83 -2.70 -2.94 -16.24
C PRO A 83 -2.65 -2.74 -17.78
N LYS A 84 -2.28 -3.81 -18.50
CA LYS A 84 -2.28 -3.98 -19.97
C LYS A 84 -1.85 -2.76 -20.80
N GLY A 85 -0.55 -2.70 -21.13
CA GLY A 85 -0.01 -1.85 -22.20
C GLY A 85 1.32 -1.19 -21.88
N ASP A 86 1.58 -0.93 -20.61
CA ASP A 86 2.67 -0.03 -20.18
C ASP A 86 3.68 -0.67 -19.21
N GLY A 87 3.64 -2.00 -19.04
CA GLY A 87 4.54 -2.72 -18.14
C GLY A 87 5.79 -3.24 -18.85
N PRO A 88 6.98 -3.21 -18.19
CA PRO A 88 8.14 -3.91 -18.72
C PRO A 88 7.84 -5.41 -18.79
N GLU A 89 8.16 -6.03 -19.93
CA GLU A 89 8.10 -7.47 -20.12
C GLU A 89 9.02 -8.12 -19.08
N LEU A 90 8.43 -8.81 -18.09
CA LEU A 90 9.18 -9.53 -17.06
C LEU A 90 9.66 -10.85 -17.69
N GLU A 91 10.92 -10.89 -18.11
CA GLU A 91 11.64 -12.12 -18.51
C GLU A 91 11.79 -13.12 -17.34
#